data_AF-A0A7J4E4A6-F1
#
_entry.id   AF-A0A7J4E4A6-F1
#
_cell.length_a   1.000
_cell.length_b   1.000
_cell.length_c   1.000
_cell.angle_alpha   90.00
_cell.angle_beta   90.00
_cell.angle_gamma   90.00
#
_symmetry.space_group_name_H-M   'P 1'
#
loop_
_entity.id
_entity.type
_entity.pdbx_description
1 polymer ?
#
loop_
_entity_poly.entity_id
_entity_poly.type
_entity_poly.pdbx_seq_one_letter_code
_entity_poly.pdbx_strand_id
1 'polypeptide(L)'
;MKFFFYSSVKAKDPVLVEALPGIGLVAYLAGAHLIRKFKAEKICDIISPELPNLTCVEGGSIKCSINSLYRIDGALPKRDLIVL
;
A
#
# COMPACT_ATOMS: atom_id res chain seq x y z
N MET A 1 -1.41 10.66 13.50
CA MET A 1 -1.28 10.11 12.13
C MET A 1 -0.71 11.17 11.17
N LYS A 2 0.24 10.80 10.31
CA LYS A 2 0.90 11.63 9.29
C LYS A 2 0.96 10.88 7.95
N PHE A 3 0.87 11.63 6.85
CA PHE A 3 0.94 11.12 5.48
C PHE A 3 2.16 11.71 4.77
N PHE A 4 2.97 10.85 4.15
CA PHE A 4 4.15 11.22 3.37
C PHE A 4 3.92 10.85 1.91
N PHE A 5 3.53 11.83 1.09
CA PHE A 5 3.30 11.63 -0.34
C PHE A 5 4.60 11.76 -1.13
N TYR A 6 4.88 10.77 -1.97
CA TYR A 6 6.05 10.74 -2.85
C TYR A 6 5.76 11.27 -4.25
N SER A 7 4.50 11.22 -4.68
CA SER A 7 4.05 11.62 -6.00
C SER A 7 2.67 12.27 -5.92
N SER A 8 2.49 13.42 -6.56
CA SER A 8 1.18 14.08 -6.67
C SER A 8 0.46 13.58 -7.91
N VAL A 9 -0.37 12.55 -7.78
CA VAL A 9 -1.13 12.03 -8.94
C VAL A 9 -2.62 12.10 -8.69
N LYS A 10 -3.32 12.79 -9.61
CA LYS A 10 -4.78 12.80 -9.69
C LYS A 10 -5.21 11.43 -10.24
N ALA A 11 -5.62 10.52 -9.34
CA ALA A 11 -6.22 9.26 -9.75
C ALA A 11 -7.62 9.50 -10.33
N LYS A 12 -7.93 8.83 -11.44
CA LYS A 12 -9.21 9.00 -12.16
C LYS A 12 -10.23 8.00 -11.61
N ASP A 13 -11.22 8.50 -10.87
CA ASP A 13 -12.29 7.69 -10.25
C ASP A 13 -11.73 6.44 -9.54
N PRO A 14 -10.80 6.61 -8.57
CA PRO A 14 -10.05 5.50 -8.02
C PRO A 14 -10.92 4.57 -7.19
N VAL A 15 -10.65 3.26 -7.30
CA VAL A 15 -11.17 2.26 -6.36
C VAL A 15 -10.10 1.98 -5.31
N LEU A 16 -10.44 2.15 -4.04
CA LEU A 16 -9.58 1.77 -2.93
C LEU A 16 -9.80 0.30 -2.57
N VAL A 17 -8.72 -0.47 -2.56
CA VAL A 17 -8.67 -1.84 -2.06
C VAL A 17 -7.85 -1.83 -0.78
N GLU A 18 -8.49 -2.14 0.33
CA GLU A 18 -7.82 -2.30 1.62
C GLU A 18 -7.29 -3.74 1.74
N ALA A 19 -5.99 -3.88 1.98
CA ALA A 19 -5.30 -5.16 2.02
C ALA A 19 -4.33 -5.23 3.22
N LEU A 20 -4.77 -4.76 4.40
CA LEU A 20 -3.96 -4.84 5.61
C LEU A 20 -3.88 -6.28 6.15
N PRO A 21 -2.89 -6.56 7.01
CA PRO A 21 -2.77 -7.85 7.70
C PRO A 21 -4.01 -8.16 8.56
N GLY A 22 -4.53 -9.38 8.42
CA GLY A 22 -5.71 -9.87 9.16
C GLY A 22 -5.72 -11.40 9.26
N ILE A 23 -6.89 -11.97 9.59
CA ILE A 23 -7.04 -13.43 9.78
C ILE A 23 -6.64 -14.17 8.50
N GLY A 24 -5.72 -15.13 8.63
CA GLY A 24 -5.23 -15.95 7.52
C GLY A 24 -4.46 -15.19 6.45
N LEU A 25 -4.14 -13.90 6.68
CA LEU A 25 -3.42 -13.03 5.74
C LEU A 25 -4.03 -12.95 4.34
N VAL A 26 -5.32 -13.26 4.19
CA VAL A 26 -5.95 -13.40 2.87
C VAL A 26 -5.95 -12.08 2.11
N ALA A 27 -6.44 -11.01 2.73
CA ALA A 27 -6.48 -9.68 2.13
C ALA A 27 -5.06 -9.18 1.81
N TYR A 28 -4.13 -9.31 2.77
CA TYR A 28 -2.73 -8.95 2.61
C TYR A 28 -2.05 -9.66 1.43
N LEU A 29 -2.20 -10.99 1.32
CA LEU A 29 -1.60 -11.75 0.23
C LEU A 29 -2.22 -11.39 -1.12
N ALA A 30 -3.53 -11.12 -1.17
CA ALA A 30 -4.21 -10.66 -2.38
C ALA A 30 -3.72 -9.27 -2.82
N GLY A 31 -3.65 -8.29 -1.92
CA GLY A 31 -3.12 -6.96 -2.21
C GLY A 31 -1.65 -6.99 -2.61
N ALA A 32 -0.82 -7.74 -1.88
CA ALA A 32 0.60 -7.91 -2.21
C ALA A 32 0.78 -8.58 -3.59
N HIS A 33 -0.10 -9.52 -3.97
CA HIS A 33 -0.10 -10.09 -5.31
C HIS A 33 -0.47 -9.05 -6.39
N LEU A 34 -1.50 -8.23 -6.17
CA LEU A 34 -1.89 -7.16 -7.10
C LEU A 34 -0.74 -6.16 -7.30
N ILE A 35 -0.13 -5.69 -6.21
CA ILE A 35 1.01 -4.76 -6.24
C ILE A 35 2.16 -5.31 -7.09
N ARG A 36 2.55 -6.57 -6.85
CA ARG A 36 3.64 -7.22 -7.61
C ARG A 36 3.29 -7.46 -9.07
N LYS A 37 2.08 -7.99 -9.33
CA LYS A 37 1.65 -8.38 -10.67
C LYS A 37 1.54 -7.19 -11.61
N PHE A 38 1.00 -6.07 -11.12
CA PHE A 38 0.78 -4.87 -11.92
C PHE A 38 1.87 -3.81 -11.74
N LYS A 39 2.95 -4.12 -11.00
CA LYS A 39 4.08 -3.21 -10.73
C LYS A 39 3.61 -1.85 -10.20
N ALA A 40 2.77 -1.89 -9.18
CA ALA A 40 2.13 -0.70 -8.63
C ALA A 40 3.16 0.34 -8.15
N GLU A 41 2.88 1.62 -8.37
CA GLU A 41 3.70 2.73 -7.91
C GLU A 41 3.38 3.04 -6.45
N LYS A 42 4.39 3.08 -5.56
CA LYS A 42 4.20 3.54 -4.18
C LYS A 42 4.02 5.06 -4.15
N ILE A 43 2.87 5.54 -3.69
CA ILE A 43 2.51 6.97 -3.76
C ILE A 43 2.49 7.67 -2.40
N CYS A 44 2.28 6.93 -1.30
CA CYS A 44 2.17 7.51 0.03
C CYS A 44 2.60 6.52 1.11
N ASP A 45 3.24 7.02 2.16
CA ASP A 45 3.39 6.33 3.44
C ASP A 45 2.51 6.95 4.53
N ILE A 46 1.86 6.09 5.30
CA ILE A 46 1.00 6.44 6.42
C ILE A 46 1.72 5.99 7.69
N ILE A 47 2.03 6.97 8.54
CA ILE A 47 2.72 6.76 9.81
C ILE A 47 1.81 7.21 10.94
N SER A 48 1.67 6.38 11.96
CA SER A 48 0.80 6.64 13.10
C SER A 48 1.49 6.16 14.38
N PRO A 49 1.45 6.96 15.47
CA PRO A 49 1.89 6.50 16.80
C PRO A 49 1.12 5.28 17.32
N GLU A 50 -0.06 5.03 16.75
CA GLU A 50 -0.95 3.92 17.10
C GLU A 50 -0.60 2.62 16.36
N LEU A 51 0.29 2.66 15.36
CA LEU A 51 0.83 1.45 14.75
C LEU A 51 1.74 0.71 15.75
N PRO A 52 1.83 -0.63 15.67
CA PRO A 52 2.75 -1.38 16.53
C PRO A 52 4.18 -0.83 16.42
N ASN A 53 4.85 -0.64 17.58
CA ASN A 53 6.27 -0.29 17.64
C ASN A 53 7.16 -1.49 17.30
N LEU A 54 6.88 -2.14 16.18
CA LEU A 54 7.58 -3.31 15.68
C LEU A 54 8.50 -2.88 14.53
N THR A 55 9.76 -3.29 14.64
CA THR A 55 10.76 -3.22 13.58
C THR A 55 11.17 -4.62 13.16
N CYS A 56 11.36 -4.81 11.85
CA CYS A 56 11.85 -6.06 11.29
C CYS A 56 13.17 -5.80 10.55
N VAL A 57 14.08 -6.78 10.57
CA VAL A 57 15.28 -6.75 9.76
C VAL A 57 15.02 -7.54 8.48
N GLU A 58 15.02 -6.85 7.34
CA GLU A 58 14.83 -7.46 6.03
C GLU A 58 16.02 -7.09 5.14
N GLY A 59 16.76 -8.10 4.66
CA GLY A 59 17.92 -7.87 3.78
C GLY A 59 19.03 -7.01 4.39
N GLY A 60 19.19 -7.02 5.73
CA GLY A 60 20.15 -6.18 6.44
C GLY A 60 19.70 -4.73 6.67
N SER A 61 18.46 -4.39 6.28
CA SER A 61 17.85 -3.08 6.53
C SER A 61 16.77 -3.16 7.61
N ILE A 62 16.64 -2.10 8.40
CA ILE A 62 15.56 -1.98 9.40
C ILE A 62 14.32 -1.44 8.69
N LYS A 63 13.21 -2.17 8.78
CA LYS A 63 11.88 -1.71 8.36
C LYS A 63 10.98 -1.51 9.57
N CYS A 64 10.34 -0.35 9.62
CA CYS A 64 9.33 -0.02 10.63
C CYS A 64 7.93 -0.46 10.15
N SER A 65 7.03 -0.67 11.11
CA SER A 65 5.61 -0.85 10.83
C SER A 65 5.01 0.44 10.28
N ILE A 66 4.77 0.48 8.97
CA ILE A 66 4.13 1.57 8.25
C ILE A 66 3.11 0.98 7.28
N ASN A 67 2.04 1.72 7.01
CA ASN A 67 1.12 1.39 5.93
C ASN A 67 1.46 2.23 4.70
N SER A 68 1.23 1.72 3.50
CA SER A 68 1.62 2.40 2.27
C SER A 68 0.50 2.33 1.24
N LEU A 69 0.28 3.41 0.51
CA LEU A 69 -0.63 3.41 -0.64
C LEU A 69 0.13 3.16 -1.93
N TYR A 70 -0.41 2.27 -2.76
CA TYR A 70 0.12 1.90 -4.07
C TYR A 70 -0.90 2.16 -5.16
N ARG A 71 -0.51 2.80 -6.26
CA ARG A 71 -1.37 3.08 -7.42
C ARG A 71 -1.12 2.09 -8.55
N ILE A 72 -2.19 1.63 -9.17
CA ILE A 72 -2.16 0.84 -10.40
C ILE A 72 -2.99 1.58 -11.45
N ASP A 73 -2.31 2.05 -12.49
CA ASP A 73 -2.93 2.73 -13.62
C ASP A 73 -3.58 1.72 -14.57
N GLY A 74 -4.81 1.99 -14.99
CA GLY A 74 -5.50 1.19 -16.00
C GLY A 74 -5.81 -0.26 -15.60
N ALA A 75 -5.82 -0.58 -14.29
CA ALA A 75 -6.20 -1.89 -13.78
C ALA A 75 -7.65 -2.28 -14.12
N LEU A 76 -8.53 -1.27 -14.28
CA LEU A 76 -9.93 -1.42 -14.59
C LEU A 76 -10.30 -0.55 -15.81
N PRO A 77 -11.35 -0.89 -16.56
CA PRO A 77 -11.87 -0.02 -17.61
C PRO A 77 -12.25 1.33 -17.01
N LYS A 78 -11.47 2.37 -17.34
CA LYS A 78 -11.65 3.78 -16.95
C LYS A 78 -11.39 4.15 -15.48
N ARG A 79 -10.84 3.25 -14.65
CA ARG A 79 -10.55 3.52 -13.23
C ARG A 79 -9.15 3.09 -12.83
N ASP A 80 -8.54 3.88 -11.96
CA ASP A 80 -7.29 3.52 -11.31
C ASP A 80 -7.57 2.70 -10.04
N LEU A 81 -6.65 1.83 -9.66
CA LEU A 81 -6.71 1.12 -8.38
C LEU A 81 -5.74 1.76 -7.40
N ILE A 82 -6.17 1.94 -6.16
CA ILE A 82 -5.29 2.27 -5.04
C ILE A 82 -5.36 1.09 -4.07
N VAL A 83 -4.21 0.51 -3.73
CA VAL A 83 -4.09 -0.57 -2.75
C VAL A 83 -3.43 0.00 -1.50
N LEU A 84 -4.05 -0.23 -0.34
CA LEU A 84 -3.50 0.05 0.99
C LEU A 84 -2.96 -1.23 1.63
#